data_AF-A0A5R9EGN6-F1
#
_entry.id   AF-A0A5R9EGN6-F1
#
_cell.length_a   1.000
_cell.length_b   1.000
_cell.length_c   1.000
_cell.angle_alpha   90.00
_cell.angle_beta   90.00
_cell.angle_gamma   90.00
#
_symmetry.space_group_name_H-M   'P 1'
#
loop_
_entity.id
_entity.type
_entity.pdbx_description
1 polymer ?
#
loop_
_entity_poly.entity_id
_entity_poly.type
_entity_poly.pdbx_seq_one_letter_code
_entity_poly.pdbx_strand_id
1 'polypeptide(L)'
;MGRKVQTFNFHFHNGGQWEIPVELVGDIWIKRVSTSLGRINDGEIVEIHPSEAFRMELLPEADTFQTTDINQGGLEAGMFETVIKNQDIERLTVVWDNEDSEEVYFPFEVTEESGTVNKFMSGKIQDGKLFLVIDVNNHVNDIYPN
;
A
#
# COMPACT_ATOMS: atom_id res chain seq x y z
N MET A 1 6.53 8.32 -26.00
CA MET A 1 5.69 8.89 -24.92
C MET A 1 5.74 7.92 -23.76
N GLY A 2 5.86 8.41 -22.52
CA GLY A 2 5.75 7.53 -21.35
C GLY A 2 4.28 7.16 -21.11
N ARG A 3 4.04 5.92 -20.67
CA ARG A 3 2.75 5.46 -20.14
C ARG A 3 2.39 6.24 -18.86
N LYS A 4 1.10 6.43 -18.60
CA LYS A 4 0.61 7.17 -17.42
C LYS A 4 -0.04 6.19 -16.44
N VAL A 5 0.22 6.39 -15.15
CA VAL A 5 -0.48 5.62 -14.11
C VAL A 5 -1.94 6.09 -14.07
N GLN A 6 -2.87 5.15 -13.98
CA GLN A 6 -4.29 5.42 -13.74
C GLN A 6 -4.67 5.16 -12.29
N THR A 7 -4.21 4.03 -11.74
CA THR A 7 -4.71 3.53 -10.47
C THR A 7 -3.65 2.77 -9.69
N PHE A 8 -3.73 2.84 -8.37
CA PHE A 8 -2.93 2.10 -7.41
C PHE A 8 -3.82 1.13 -6.64
N ASN A 9 -3.57 -0.18 -6.77
CA ASN A 9 -4.35 -1.21 -6.10
C ASN A 9 -3.49 -1.85 -5.00
N PHE A 10 -3.76 -1.48 -3.76
CA PHE A 10 -3.11 -2.08 -2.59
C PHE A 10 -3.73 -3.44 -2.28
N HIS A 11 -2.88 -4.42 -1.98
CA HIS A 11 -3.31 -5.74 -1.53
C HIS A 11 -2.87 -5.92 -0.08
N PHE A 12 -3.83 -6.24 0.77
CA PHE A 12 -3.60 -6.52 2.17
C PHE A 12 -3.32 -8.01 2.37
N HIS A 13 -2.53 -8.35 3.37
CA HIS A 13 -2.17 -9.71 3.77
C HIS A 13 -3.42 -10.55 4.10
N ASN A 14 -4.48 -9.90 4.60
CA ASN A 14 -5.76 -10.54 4.88
C ASN A 14 -6.60 -10.88 3.63
N GLY A 15 -6.11 -10.56 2.43
CA GLY A 15 -6.78 -10.77 1.15
C GLY A 15 -7.65 -9.61 0.66
N GLY A 16 -7.80 -8.56 1.47
CA GLY A 16 -8.49 -7.34 1.08
C GLY A 16 -7.76 -6.58 -0.03
N GLN A 17 -8.48 -5.69 -0.70
CA GLN A 17 -7.91 -4.79 -1.70
C GLN A 17 -8.41 -3.36 -1.50
N TRP A 18 -7.58 -2.39 -1.86
CA TRP A 18 -7.93 -0.98 -1.85
C TRP A 18 -7.45 -0.30 -3.11
N GLU A 19 -8.41 0.10 -3.95
CA GLU A 19 -8.17 0.78 -5.21
C GLU A 19 -8.17 2.30 -5.02
N ILE A 20 -7.10 2.96 -5.45
CA ILE A 20 -6.93 4.41 -5.39
C ILE A 20 -6.65 4.99 -6.79
N PRO A 21 -7.58 5.80 -7.33
CA PRO A 21 -7.33 6.58 -8.54
C PRO A 21 -6.18 7.57 -8.37
N VAL A 22 -5.37 7.75 -9.41
CA VAL A 22 -4.17 8.61 -9.38
C VAL A 22 -4.48 10.06 -9.01
N GLU A 23 -5.69 10.55 -9.32
CA GLU A 23 -6.16 11.89 -8.98
C GLU A 23 -6.32 12.13 -7.48
N LEU A 24 -6.41 11.07 -6.67
CA LEU A 24 -6.51 11.14 -5.22
C LEU A 24 -5.15 11.01 -4.52
N VAL A 25 -4.06 10.90 -5.29
CA VAL A 25 -2.70 10.82 -4.79
C VAL A 25 -2.07 12.22 -4.78
N GLY A 26 -1.71 12.70 -3.59
CA GLY A 26 -1.01 13.97 -3.43
C GLY A 26 0.47 13.88 -3.82
N ASP A 27 1.15 12.85 -3.33
CA ASP A 27 2.55 12.54 -3.66
C ASP A 27 2.79 11.04 -3.56
N ILE A 28 3.74 10.52 -4.34
CA ILE A 28 4.17 9.12 -4.29
C ILE A 28 5.64 9.01 -4.60
N TRP A 29 6.34 8.17 -3.83
CA TRP A 29 7.70 7.78 -4.15
C TRP A 29 7.94 6.32 -3.80
N ILE A 30 8.47 5.60 -4.77
CA ILE A 30 8.81 4.18 -4.66
C ILE A 30 10.29 4.04 -4.99
N LYS A 31 11.12 3.73 -3.99
CA LYS A 31 12.51 3.33 -4.22
C LYS A 31 12.55 1.85 -4.50
N ARG A 32 12.66 1.49 -5.77
CA ARG A 32 12.78 0.09 -6.18
C ARG A 32 14.19 -0.41 -5.90
N VAL A 33 14.29 -1.61 -5.34
CA VAL A 33 15.49 -2.43 -5.49
C VAL A 33 15.41 -3.07 -6.87
N SER A 34 16.55 -3.34 -7.49
CA SER A 34 16.66 -4.01 -8.78
C SER A 34 15.71 -5.23 -8.94
N THR A 35 15.46 -5.61 -10.19
CA THR A 35 14.88 -6.91 -10.54
C THR A 35 15.48 -8.06 -9.73
N SER A 36 14.62 -8.78 -9.01
CA SER A 36 14.97 -9.98 -8.25
C SER A 36 14.29 -11.20 -8.87
N LEU A 37 14.85 -12.39 -8.68
CA LEU A 37 14.22 -13.65 -9.06
C LEU A 37 13.82 -14.39 -7.79
N GLY A 38 12.57 -14.82 -7.70
CA GLY A 38 12.06 -15.51 -6.53
C GLY A 38 10.81 -16.33 -6.82
N ARG A 39 10.33 -17.01 -5.80
CA ARG A 39 9.14 -17.85 -5.87
C ARG A 39 8.07 -17.29 -4.93
N ILE A 40 6.86 -17.11 -5.43
CA ILE A 40 5.71 -16.65 -4.63
C ILE A 40 4.81 -17.86 -4.35
N ASN A 41 4.47 -18.10 -3.09
CA ASN A 41 3.55 -19.18 -2.65
C ASN A 41 3.88 -20.56 -3.26
N ASP A 42 5.16 -20.96 -3.22
CA ASP A 42 5.66 -22.22 -3.81
C ASP A 42 5.42 -22.41 -5.32
N GLY A 43 5.09 -21.34 -6.05
CA GLY A 43 4.86 -21.35 -7.50
C GLY A 43 6.12 -21.41 -8.39
N GLU A 44 6.02 -20.83 -9.59
CA GLU A 44 7.15 -20.73 -10.51
C GLU A 44 8.16 -19.66 -10.04
N ILE A 45 9.41 -19.77 -10.51
CA ILE A 45 10.39 -18.70 -10.32
C ILE A 45 10.01 -17.58 -11.28
N VAL A 46 9.67 -16.43 -10.72
CA VAL A 46 9.23 -15.25 -11.46
C VAL A 46 10.17 -14.07 -11.17
N GLU A 47 10.09 -13.08 -12.04
CA GLU A 47 10.66 -11.77 -11.76
C GLU A 47 9.83 -11.08 -10.67
N ILE A 48 10.50 -10.52 -9.67
CA ILE A 48 9.90 -9.80 -8.55
C ILE A 48 10.55 -8.42 -8.49
N HIS A 49 9.72 -7.40 -8.23
CA HIS A 49 10.17 -6.03 -8.07
C HIS A 49 9.97 -5.58 -6.62
N PRO A 50 10.88 -5.97 -5.71
CA PRO A 50 10.81 -5.52 -4.32
C PRO A 50 11.14 -4.03 -4.23
N SER A 51 10.38 -3.34 -3.40
CA SER A 51 10.65 -1.97 -2.97
C SER A 51 11.62 -1.98 -1.79
N GLU A 52 12.56 -1.06 -1.76
CA GLU A 52 13.39 -0.76 -0.58
C GLU A 52 12.62 0.14 0.38
N ALA A 53 11.88 1.09 -0.18
CA ALA A 53 11.15 2.10 0.56
C ALA A 53 9.98 2.62 -0.26
N PHE A 54 8.84 2.77 0.39
CA PHE A 54 7.62 3.32 -0.17
C PHE A 54 7.13 4.47 0.70
N ARG A 55 6.68 5.56 0.07
CA ARG A 55 5.93 6.62 0.74
C ARG A 55 4.84 7.15 -0.18
N MET A 56 3.72 7.52 0.42
CA MET A 56 2.58 8.09 -0.30
C MET A 56 1.81 9.06 0.58
N GLU A 57 1.31 10.12 -0.04
CA GLU A 57 0.30 11.02 0.49
C GLU A 57 -1.01 10.81 -0.29
N LEU A 58 -2.11 10.57 0.43
CA LEU A 58 -3.45 10.47 -0.14
C LEU A 58 -4.32 11.63 0.32
N LEU A 59 -5.09 12.17 -0.62
CA LEU A 59 -6.03 13.25 -0.38
C LEU A 59 -7.25 12.74 0.41
N PRO A 60 -7.94 13.60 1.19
CA PRO A 60 -9.06 13.18 2.04
C PRO A 60 -10.19 12.45 1.29
N GLU A 61 -10.37 12.75 0.00
CA GLU A 61 -11.38 12.12 -0.85
C GLU A 61 -11.12 10.62 -1.10
N ALA A 62 -9.90 10.14 -0.86
CA ALA A 62 -9.55 8.71 -0.90
C ALA A 62 -10.04 7.93 0.33
N ASP A 63 -10.49 8.62 1.40
CA ASP A 63 -10.98 7.99 2.63
C ASP A 63 -12.44 7.52 2.49
N THR A 64 -12.71 6.71 1.46
CA THR A 64 -14.02 6.13 1.19
C THR A 64 -13.95 4.62 1.26
N PHE A 65 -14.94 4.00 1.90
CA PHE A 65 -15.05 2.55 1.98
C PHE A 65 -15.45 1.97 0.61
N GLN A 66 -14.59 1.14 0.05
CA GLN A 66 -14.83 0.40 -1.19
C GLN A 66 -15.13 -1.07 -0.85
N THR A 67 -16.23 -1.35 -0.17
CA THR A 67 -16.71 -2.73 -0.01
C THR A 67 -18.22 -2.83 -0.21
N THR A 68 -18.61 -3.86 -0.95
CA THR A 68 -19.99 -4.26 -1.22
C THR A 68 -20.62 -5.12 -0.11
N ASP A 69 -19.93 -5.36 1.01
CA ASP A 69 -20.43 -6.23 2.08
C ASP A 69 -21.28 -5.49 3.12
N ILE A 70 -22.59 -5.54 2.90
CA ILE A 70 -23.70 -4.97 3.72
C ILE A 70 -23.75 -5.49 5.18
N ASN A 71 -22.87 -6.41 5.60
CA ASN A 71 -22.99 -7.12 6.87
C ASN A 71 -22.11 -6.59 8.02
N GLN A 72 -21.29 -5.55 7.85
CA GLN A 72 -20.52 -4.97 8.97
C GLN A 72 -21.24 -3.77 9.59
N GLY A 73 -22.32 -4.06 10.31
CA GLY A 73 -22.97 -3.08 11.18
C GLY A 73 -22.08 -2.69 12.36
N GLY A 74 -21.38 -1.57 12.24
CA GLY A 74 -20.75 -0.87 13.37
C GLY A 74 -19.86 0.26 12.88
N LEU A 75 -20.22 1.52 13.21
CA LEU A 75 -19.48 2.78 12.98
C LEU A 75 -18.21 2.57 12.15
N GLU A 76 -18.34 2.55 10.82
CA GLU A 76 -17.22 2.20 9.94
C GLU A 76 -16.19 3.33 9.96
N ALA A 77 -15.06 3.06 10.63
CA ALA A 77 -13.84 3.83 10.50
C ALA A 77 -13.45 3.90 9.01
N GLY A 78 -12.97 5.06 8.55
CA GLY A 78 -12.55 5.23 7.15
C GLY A 78 -11.44 4.25 6.74
N MET A 79 -11.17 4.14 5.43
CA MET A 79 -10.08 3.33 4.92
C MET A 79 -8.73 3.76 5.51
N PHE A 80 -8.54 5.06 5.77
CA PHE A 80 -7.31 5.58 6.34
C PHE A 80 -7.05 5.05 7.75
N GLU A 81 -8.06 5.09 8.61
CA GLU A 81 -7.96 4.54 9.97
C GLU A 81 -7.75 3.02 9.94
N THR A 82 -8.43 2.34 9.02
CA THR A 82 -8.30 0.88 8.83
C THR A 82 -6.87 0.50 8.43
N VAL A 83 -6.30 1.20 7.46
CA VAL A 83 -4.93 0.99 6.98
C VAL A 83 -3.90 1.25 8.08
N ILE A 84 -4.05 2.32 8.85
CA ILE A 84 -3.13 2.65 9.97
C ILE A 84 -3.21 1.62 11.08
N LYS A 85 -4.42 1.12 11.38
CA LYS A 85 -4.64 0.19 12.47
C LYS A 85 -4.14 -1.22 12.14
N ASN A 86 -4.40 -1.70 10.93
CA ASN A 86 -4.10 -3.08 10.55
C ASN A 86 -2.67 -3.25 10.05
N GLN A 87 -2.12 -2.22 9.38
CA GLN A 87 -0.75 -2.19 8.86
C GLN A 87 -0.38 -3.43 8.04
N ASP A 88 -1.32 -3.97 7.26
CA ASP A 88 -1.20 -5.27 6.63
C ASP A 88 -1.02 -5.19 5.11
N ILE A 89 -0.58 -4.06 4.57
CA ILE A 89 -0.29 -3.93 3.12
C ILE A 89 0.98 -4.74 2.77
N GLU A 90 0.85 -5.65 1.81
CA GLU A 90 1.97 -6.48 1.33
C GLU A 90 2.56 -5.98 0.02
N ARG A 91 1.67 -5.57 -0.89
CA ARG A 91 2.05 -5.24 -2.26
C ARG A 91 1.09 -4.25 -2.89
N LEU A 92 1.54 -3.70 -4.00
CA LEU A 92 0.83 -2.70 -4.79
C LEU A 92 0.86 -3.11 -6.26
N THR A 93 -0.30 -3.13 -6.91
CA THR A 93 -0.38 -3.14 -8.37
C THR A 93 -0.49 -1.72 -8.88
N VAL A 94 0.41 -1.32 -9.78
CA VAL A 94 0.33 -0.06 -10.51
C VAL A 94 -0.33 -0.35 -11.86
N VAL A 95 -1.49 0.24 -12.10
CA VAL A 95 -2.25 0.08 -13.35
C VAL A 95 -1.99 1.28 -14.26
N TRP A 96 -1.64 1.00 -15.52
CA TRP A 96 -1.28 2.00 -16.52
C TRP A 96 -2.44 2.26 -17.50
N ASP A 97 -2.37 3.39 -18.20
CA ASP A 97 -3.38 3.84 -19.16
C ASP A 97 -3.59 2.97 -20.39
N ASN A 98 -2.69 2.01 -20.61
CA ASN A 98 -2.75 1.01 -21.66
C ASN A 98 -3.15 -0.38 -21.15
N GLU A 99 -3.73 -0.48 -19.95
CA GLU A 99 -4.13 -1.73 -19.28
C GLU A 99 -2.96 -2.64 -18.85
N ASP A 100 -1.70 -2.22 -19.06
CA ASP A 100 -0.57 -2.89 -18.44
C ASP A 100 -0.63 -2.72 -16.91
N SER A 101 -0.02 -3.65 -16.19
CA SER A 101 0.15 -3.55 -14.75
C SER A 101 1.53 -4.00 -14.30
N GLU A 102 1.99 -3.45 -13.18
CA GLU A 102 3.21 -3.87 -12.51
C GLU A 102 2.98 -4.10 -11.03
N GLU A 103 3.47 -5.23 -10.53
CA GLU A 103 3.47 -5.56 -9.11
C GLU A 103 4.71 -5.00 -8.43
N VAL A 104 4.51 -4.33 -7.30
CA VAL A 104 5.56 -3.86 -6.39
C VAL A 104 5.33 -4.53 -5.04
N TYR A 105 6.32 -5.28 -4.57
CA TYR A 105 6.27 -5.95 -3.27
C TYR A 105 6.98 -5.09 -2.23
N PHE A 106 6.35 -4.87 -1.08
CA PHE A 106 6.97 -4.08 -0.01
C PHE A 106 7.81 -4.95 0.92
N PRO A 107 8.78 -4.36 1.64
CA PRO A 107 9.39 -5.04 2.79
C PRO A 107 8.29 -5.48 3.74
N PHE A 108 8.29 -6.76 4.12
CA PHE A 108 7.25 -7.33 4.97
C PHE A 108 7.85 -8.27 5.99
N GLU A 109 7.56 -8.03 7.26
CA GLU A 109 7.83 -8.97 8.35
C GLU A 109 6.74 -8.80 9.42
N VAL A 110 6.17 -9.93 9.82
CA VAL A 110 5.09 -9.96 10.81
C VAL A 110 5.62 -9.63 12.21
N THR A 111 4.87 -8.86 12.99
CA THR A 111 5.24 -8.55 14.38
C THR A 111 5.10 -9.75 15.32
N GLU A 112 4.32 -10.76 14.95
CA GLU A 112 4.01 -11.97 15.74
C GLU A 112 3.87 -13.21 14.82
N GLU A 113 4.11 -14.42 15.34
CA GLU A 113 4.10 -15.68 14.55
C GLU A 113 2.80 -15.95 13.76
N SER A 114 1.66 -15.46 14.26
CA SER A 114 0.35 -15.57 13.58
C SER A 114 -0.19 -14.21 13.10
N GLY A 115 0.61 -13.15 13.18
CA GLY A 115 0.16 -11.79 12.90
C GLY A 115 0.11 -11.48 11.41
N THR A 116 -0.67 -10.46 11.04
CA THR A 116 -0.75 -9.90 9.68
C THR A 116 -0.11 -8.51 9.57
N VAL A 117 0.32 -7.96 10.72
CA VAL A 117 0.83 -6.60 10.88
C VAL A 117 2.26 -6.53 10.36
N ASN A 118 2.49 -5.71 9.33
CA ASN A 118 3.80 -5.45 8.77
C ASN A 118 4.57 -4.48 9.66
N LYS A 119 5.65 -4.96 10.31
CA LYS A 119 6.46 -4.14 11.22
C LYS A 119 7.14 -2.93 10.57
N PHE A 120 7.27 -2.92 9.24
CA PHE A 120 7.92 -1.84 8.47
C PHE A 120 6.92 -0.77 8.00
N MET A 121 5.63 -0.99 8.21
CA MET A 121 4.59 -0.07 7.81
C MET A 121 4.27 0.91 8.94
N SER A 122 4.17 2.19 8.59
CA SER A 122 3.73 3.24 9.50
C SER A 122 2.89 4.26 8.75
N GLY A 123 1.89 4.83 9.41
CA GLY A 123 1.04 5.84 8.80
C GLY A 123 0.48 6.82 9.81
N LYS A 124 0.10 8.00 9.35
CA LYS A 124 -0.58 9.02 10.15
C LYS A 124 -1.60 9.77 9.32
N ILE A 125 -2.66 10.23 9.97
CA ILE A 125 -3.62 11.16 9.39
C ILE A 125 -3.28 12.57 9.89
N GLN A 126 -3.13 13.51 8.96
CA GLN A 126 -2.91 14.92 9.28
C GLN A 126 -3.65 15.77 8.26
N ASP A 127 -4.43 16.74 8.72
CA ASP A 127 -5.28 17.61 7.89
C ASP A 127 -6.22 16.83 6.93
N GLY A 128 -6.71 15.68 7.40
CA GLY A 128 -7.58 14.78 6.63
C GLY A 128 -6.86 13.95 5.57
N LYS A 129 -5.54 14.11 5.40
CA LYS A 129 -4.73 13.33 4.46
C LYS A 129 -4.11 12.12 5.15
N LEU A 130 -3.97 11.01 4.43
CA LEU A 130 -3.17 9.88 4.88
C LEU A 130 -1.74 10.03 4.39
N PHE A 131 -0.78 9.93 5.30
CA PHE A 131 0.62 9.72 5.01
C PHE A 131 0.98 8.29 5.35
N LEU A 132 1.50 7.55 4.37
CA LEU A 132 1.86 6.15 4.50
C LEU A 132 3.34 5.97 4.15
N VAL A 133 4.08 5.22 4.98
CA VAL A 133 5.48 4.85 4.76
C VAL A 133 5.64 3.36 5.01
N ILE A 134 6.26 2.64 4.08
CA ILE A 134 6.70 1.26 4.26
C ILE A 134 8.20 1.22 3.96
N ASP A 135 9.01 1.24 5.00
CA ASP A 135 10.47 1.36 4.93
C ASP A 135 11.09 0.68 6.16
N VAL A 136 12.18 -0.06 5.95
CA VAL A 136 12.90 -0.76 7.01
C VAL A 136 13.62 0.21 7.97
N ASN A 137 13.97 1.40 7.48
CA ASN A 137 14.85 2.34 8.19
C ASN A 137 14.16 3.62 8.66
N ASN A 138 13.01 3.97 8.08
CA ASN A 138 12.34 5.24 8.33
C ASN A 138 10.88 5.05 8.73
N HIS A 139 10.44 5.81 9.72
CA HIS A 139 9.04 5.88 10.15
C HIS A 139 8.33 7.07 9.49
N VAL A 140 6.99 7.06 9.43
CA VAL A 140 6.19 8.16 8.86
C VAL A 140 6.52 9.53 9.48
N ASN A 141 6.90 9.55 10.75
CA ASN A 141 7.26 10.78 11.48
C ASN A 141 8.65 11.31 11.09
N ASP A 142 9.53 10.47 10.55
CA ASP A 142 10.85 10.88 10.07
C ASP A 142 10.75 11.51 8.67
N ILE A 143 9.84 10.99 7.84
CA ILE A 143 9.64 11.42 6.46
C ILE A 143 8.70 12.63 6.37
N TYR A 144 7.63 12.64 7.16
CA TYR A 144 6.64 13.69 7.22
C TYR A 144 6.63 14.30 8.63
N PRO A 145 7.63 15.12 9.01
CA PRO A 145 7.62 15.82 10.29
C PRO A 145 6.45 16.80 10.35
N ASN A 146 5.99 17.11 11.57
CA ASN A 146 4.84 17.99 11.82
C ASN A 146 4.97 19.37 11.17
#